data_AF-A0A942H3R4-F1
#
_entry.id   AF-A0A942H3R4-F1
#
_cell.length_a   1.000
_cell.length_b   1.000
_cell.length_c   1.000
_cell.angle_alpha   90.00
_cell.angle_beta   90.00
_cell.angle_gamma   90.00
#
_symmetry.space_group_name_H-M   'P 1'
#
loop_
_entity.id
_entity.type
_entity.pdbx_description
1 polymer ?
#
loop_
_entity_poly.entity_id
_entity_poly.type
_entity_poly.pdbx_seq_one_letter_code
_entity_poly.pdbx_strand_id
1 'polypeptide(L)'
;MSIKTSAIRLGDNMRTETREIYLFKELSPEAQTLAVRAEYRTRADSELPRAQEMRESYSAILDALGLEVDRDGDPKRFPDEVGPFQKGRAMAWAENNLVGPLRIPWKGDKRNKVREYGNAYYAGKVPPCPWTGFYADDVFLSAFLDAVRKGKSLNDAAQELPAAFRELVRQEWDQYLSEETIRGDLEQTGAEFLESGARPWAMSEFPR
;
A
#
# COMPACT_ATOMS: atom_id res chain seq x y z
N MET A 1 -9.33 30.09 13.93
CA MET A 1 -9.25 31.24 13.00
C MET A 1 -7.96 32.01 13.24
N SER A 2 -7.11 32.10 12.22
CA SER A 2 -5.85 32.85 12.25
C SER A 2 -5.80 33.81 11.07
N ILE A 3 -5.36 35.05 11.30
CA ILE A 3 -5.18 36.04 10.24
C ILE A 3 -3.71 35.97 9.83
N LYS A 4 -3.44 35.68 8.55
CA LYS A 4 -2.08 35.76 8.00
C LYS A 4 -1.99 36.82 6.92
N THR A 5 -0.86 37.52 6.92
CA THR A 5 -0.53 38.50 5.88
C THR A 5 0.40 37.84 4.87
N SER A 6 0.00 37.84 3.61
CA SER A 6 0.75 37.23 2.51
C SER A 6 1.18 38.31 1.52
N ALA A 7 2.43 38.30 1.09
CA ALA A 7 2.86 39.10 -0.05
C ALA A 7 2.58 38.31 -1.33
N ILE A 8 1.84 38.90 -2.27
CA ILE A 8 1.48 38.29 -3.55
C ILE A 8 2.10 39.14 -4.66
N ARG A 9 2.81 38.47 -5.56
CA ARG A 9 3.43 39.13 -6.72
C ARG A 9 2.45 39.14 -7.88
N LEU A 10 2.12 40.32 -8.40
CA LEU A 10 1.23 40.51 -9.54
C LEU A 10 2.00 41.25 -10.65
N GLY A 11 2.70 40.49 -11.50
CA GLY A 11 3.65 41.05 -12.47
C GLY A 11 4.90 41.62 -11.79
N ASP A 12 5.31 42.84 -12.15
CA ASP A 12 6.47 43.52 -11.56
C ASP A 12 6.16 44.20 -10.20
N ASN A 13 4.88 44.25 -9.82
CA ASN A 13 4.45 44.89 -8.57
C ASN A 13 4.23 43.87 -7.46
N MET A 14 4.82 44.15 -6.28
CA MET A 14 4.53 43.45 -5.02
C MET A 14 3.33 44.11 -4.35
N ARG A 15 2.28 43.34 -4.06
CA ARG A 15 1.16 43.77 -3.20
C ARG A 15 1.08 42.88 -1.97
N THR A 16 0.84 43.51 -0.82
CA THR A 16 0.57 42.80 0.42
C THR A 16 -0.93 42.69 0.61
N GLU A 17 -1.42 41.48 0.84
CA GLU A 17 -2.83 41.19 1.10
C GLU A 17 -2.96 40.46 2.43
N THR A 18 -3.90 40.89 3.27
CA THR A 18 -4.25 40.18 4.50
C THR A 18 -5.41 39.25 4.20
N ARG A 19 -5.27 37.97 4.55
CA ARG A 19 -6.28 36.95 4.32
C ARG A 19 -6.61 36.21 5.61
N GLU A 20 -7.89 35.89 5.78
CA GLU A 20 -8.33 35.00 6.85
C GLU A 20 -8.07 33.56 6.44
N ILE A 21 -7.46 32.80 7.35
CA ILE A 21 -7.13 31.40 7.16
C ILE A 21 -7.89 30.56 8.18
N TYR A 22 -8.50 29.51 7.65
CA TYR A 22 -9.32 28.56 8.37
C TYR A 22 -8.64 27.20 8.35
N LEU A 23 -8.75 26.47 9.44
CA LEU A 23 -8.51 25.04 9.43
C LEU A 23 -9.68 24.33 8.77
N PHE A 24 -9.47 23.13 8.23
CA PHE A 24 -10.52 22.36 7.55
C PHE A 24 -11.83 22.25 8.36
N LYS A 25 -11.73 21.96 9.66
CA LYS A 25 -12.87 21.84 10.58
C LYS A 25 -13.63 23.16 10.83
N GLU A 26 -13.02 24.30 10.51
CA GLU A 26 -13.60 25.64 10.68
C GLU A 26 -14.35 26.10 9.42
N LEU A 27 -14.21 25.38 8.30
CA LEU A 27 -14.89 25.68 7.05
C LEU A 27 -16.38 25.33 7.09
N SER A 28 -17.16 25.99 6.23
CA SER A 28 -18.54 25.58 5.96
C SER A 28 -18.58 24.19 5.29
N PRO A 29 -19.68 23.43 5.40
CA PRO A 29 -19.81 22.11 4.76
C PRO A 29 -19.57 22.14 3.24
N GLU A 30 -20.01 23.22 2.58
CA GLU A 30 -19.81 23.45 1.15
C GLU A 30 -18.33 23.65 0.82
N ALA A 31 -17.63 24.50 1.58
CA ALA A 31 -16.20 24.75 1.42
C ALA A 31 -15.36 23.50 1.72
N GLN A 32 -15.75 22.69 2.71
CA GLN A 32 -15.11 21.39 2.98
C GLN A 32 -15.25 20.44 1.78
N THR A 33 -16.42 20.41 1.14
CA THR A 33 -16.67 19.56 -0.05
C THR A 33 -15.77 19.99 -1.22
N LEU A 34 -15.61 21.29 -1.43
CA LEU A 34 -14.70 21.84 -2.45
C LEU A 34 -13.23 21.52 -2.14
N ALA A 35 -12.82 21.66 -0.88
CA ALA A 35 -11.47 21.33 -0.42
C ALA A 35 -11.15 19.84 -0.64
N VAL A 36 -12.05 18.93 -0.23
CA VAL A 36 -11.91 17.48 -0.47
C VAL A 36 -11.80 17.17 -1.96
N ARG A 37 -12.65 17.79 -2.79
CA ARG A 37 -12.62 17.56 -4.25
C ARG A 37 -11.32 18.05 -4.90
N ALA A 38 -10.77 19.17 -4.44
CA ALA A 38 -9.49 19.67 -4.91
C ALA A 38 -8.32 18.76 -4.50
N GLU A 39 -8.34 18.28 -3.25
CA GLU A 39 -7.36 17.33 -2.73
C GLU A 39 -7.42 15.99 -3.47
N TYR A 40 -8.64 15.48 -3.77
CA TYR A 40 -8.83 14.29 -4.59
C TYR A 40 -8.12 14.40 -5.94
N ARG A 41 -8.30 15.52 -6.66
CA ARG A 41 -7.63 15.72 -7.96
C ARG A 41 -6.12 15.69 -7.82
N THR A 42 -5.60 16.38 -6.81
CA THR A 42 -4.17 16.43 -6.52
C THR A 42 -3.61 15.03 -6.24
N ARG A 43 -4.32 14.21 -5.45
CA ARG A 43 -3.94 12.84 -5.15
C ARG A 43 -4.08 11.89 -6.34
N ALA A 44 -5.11 12.06 -7.16
CA ALA A 44 -5.35 11.25 -8.35
C ALA A 44 -4.24 11.42 -9.40
N ASP A 45 -3.61 12.60 -9.44
CA ASP A 45 -2.46 12.89 -10.30
C ASP A 45 -1.11 12.54 -9.64
N SER A 46 -1.12 12.02 -8.40
CA SER A 46 0.09 11.66 -7.64
C SER A 46 0.44 10.17 -7.75
N GLU A 47 1.62 9.79 -7.25
CA GLU A 47 1.95 8.37 -7.08
C GLU A 47 1.27 7.80 -5.83
N LEU A 48 0.82 6.55 -5.91
CA LEU A 48 0.21 5.87 -4.77
C LEU A 48 1.24 5.73 -3.63
N PRO A 49 0.92 6.20 -2.41
CA PRO A 49 1.76 5.94 -1.27
C PRO A 49 1.97 4.44 -1.08
N ARG A 50 3.20 4.02 -0.80
CA ARG A 50 3.59 2.62 -0.58
C ARG A 50 3.54 1.70 -1.79
N ALA A 51 3.46 2.26 -3.00
CA ALA A 51 3.57 1.48 -4.24
C ALA A 51 4.90 0.70 -4.31
N GLN A 52 5.97 1.26 -3.76
CA GLN A 52 7.29 0.62 -3.73
C GLN A 52 7.30 -0.59 -2.77
N GLU A 53 6.79 -0.43 -1.56
CA GLU A 53 6.70 -1.51 -0.56
C GLU A 53 5.84 -2.67 -1.06
N MET A 54 4.73 -2.39 -1.75
CA MET A 54 3.94 -3.45 -2.40
C MET A 54 4.72 -4.22 -3.46
N ARG A 55 5.52 -3.52 -4.29
CA ARG A 55 6.38 -4.16 -5.28
C ARG A 55 7.47 -5.00 -4.63
N GLU A 56 8.07 -4.50 -3.55
CA GLU A 56 9.08 -5.23 -2.78
C GLU A 56 8.50 -6.52 -2.17
N SER A 57 7.30 -6.46 -1.59
CA SER A 57 6.59 -7.65 -1.10
C SER A 57 6.30 -8.66 -2.22
N TYR A 58 5.89 -8.17 -3.38
CA TYR A 58 5.62 -9.01 -4.54
C TYR A 58 6.90 -9.68 -5.07
N SER A 59 8.00 -8.94 -5.19
CA SER A 59 9.29 -9.50 -5.57
C SER A 59 9.80 -10.51 -4.54
N ALA A 60 9.66 -10.21 -3.25
CA ALA A 60 10.13 -11.09 -2.18
C ALA A 60 9.42 -12.45 -2.18
N ILE A 61 8.11 -12.50 -2.46
CA ILE A 61 7.42 -13.79 -2.57
C ILE A 61 7.85 -14.57 -3.81
N LEU A 62 8.07 -13.90 -4.95
CA LEU A 62 8.55 -14.56 -6.16
C LEU A 62 9.96 -15.13 -5.97
N ASP A 63 10.84 -14.36 -5.33
CA ASP A 63 12.18 -14.81 -4.94
C ASP A 63 12.11 -16.02 -4.00
N ALA A 64 11.19 -16.00 -3.02
CA ALA A 64 10.98 -17.12 -2.10
C ALA A 64 10.42 -18.37 -2.80
N LEU A 65 9.69 -18.19 -3.89
CA LEU A 65 9.24 -19.28 -4.78
C LEU A 65 10.34 -19.72 -5.76
N GLY A 66 11.46 -19.00 -5.86
CA GLY A 66 12.52 -19.27 -6.82
C GLY A 66 12.09 -19.00 -8.27
N LEU A 67 11.19 -18.05 -8.47
CA LEU A 67 10.64 -17.71 -9.78
C LEU A 67 11.27 -16.41 -10.30
N GLU A 68 11.75 -16.47 -11.54
CA GLU A 68 12.07 -15.26 -12.29
C GLU A 68 10.78 -14.60 -12.80
N VAL A 69 10.82 -13.30 -13.04
CA VAL A 69 9.76 -12.57 -13.76
C VAL A 69 10.12 -12.42 -15.24
N ASP A 70 9.11 -12.32 -16.10
CA ASP A 70 9.29 -11.90 -17.48
C ASP A 70 9.33 -10.37 -17.62
N ARG A 71 9.25 -9.86 -18.86
CA ARG A 71 9.31 -8.42 -19.14
C ARG A 71 8.07 -7.66 -18.67
N ASP A 72 6.94 -8.34 -18.56
CA ASP A 72 5.66 -7.78 -18.16
C ASP A 72 5.47 -7.85 -16.64
N GLY A 73 6.42 -8.47 -15.93
CA GLY A 73 6.40 -8.67 -14.49
C GLY A 73 5.62 -9.91 -14.06
N ASP A 74 5.20 -10.74 -15.01
CA ASP A 74 4.52 -11.99 -14.71
C ASP A 74 5.54 -13.08 -14.32
N PRO A 75 5.21 -13.96 -13.36
CA PRO A 75 6.14 -14.98 -12.93
C PRO A 75 6.33 -16.01 -14.03
N LYS A 76 7.58 -16.43 -14.24
CA LYS A 76 7.87 -17.62 -15.05
C LYS A 76 7.35 -18.87 -14.35
N ARG A 77 7.28 -19.96 -15.11
CA ARG A 77 6.85 -21.26 -14.58
C ARG A 77 7.92 -21.88 -13.71
N PHE A 78 7.48 -22.63 -12.70
CA PHE A 78 8.32 -23.60 -12.01
C PHE A 78 8.87 -24.65 -13.01
N PRO A 79 9.99 -25.31 -12.66
CA PRO A 79 10.48 -26.47 -13.39
C PRO A 79 9.40 -27.53 -13.59
N ASP A 80 9.45 -28.26 -14.71
CA ASP A 80 8.44 -29.26 -15.09
C ASP A 80 8.29 -30.40 -14.05
N GLU A 81 9.31 -30.65 -13.22
CA GLU A 81 9.22 -31.67 -12.16
C GLU A 81 8.37 -31.23 -10.97
N VAL A 82 8.18 -29.92 -10.78
CA VAL A 82 7.54 -29.33 -9.58
C VAL A 82 6.27 -28.58 -9.94
N GLY A 83 6.30 -27.79 -11.01
CA GLY A 83 5.20 -26.92 -11.43
C GLY A 83 3.83 -27.62 -11.54
N PRO A 84 3.74 -28.85 -12.08
CA PRO A 84 2.49 -29.60 -12.17
C PRO A 84 1.99 -30.19 -10.83
N PHE A 85 2.71 -30.06 -9.72
CA PHE A 85 2.22 -30.55 -8.42
C PHE A 85 0.88 -29.91 -8.09
N GLN A 86 -0.09 -30.73 -7.64
CA GLN A 86 -1.43 -30.33 -7.25
C GLN A 86 -1.81 -30.92 -5.89
N LYS A 87 -2.88 -30.39 -5.27
CA LYS A 87 -3.48 -30.90 -4.02
C LYS A 87 -2.42 -31.09 -2.92
N GLY A 88 -2.40 -32.24 -2.26
CA GLY A 88 -1.49 -32.53 -1.15
C GLY A 88 0.00 -32.44 -1.53
N ARG A 89 0.38 -32.72 -2.78
CA ARG A 89 1.78 -32.58 -3.21
C ARG A 89 2.19 -31.11 -3.33
N ALA A 90 1.33 -30.28 -3.91
CA ALA A 90 1.56 -28.84 -4.00
C ALA A 90 1.64 -28.21 -2.61
N MET A 91 0.69 -28.57 -1.72
CA MET A 91 0.70 -28.05 -0.35
C MET A 91 1.94 -28.51 0.42
N ALA A 92 2.32 -29.79 0.34
CA ALA A 92 3.53 -30.29 0.99
C ALA A 92 4.80 -29.58 0.47
N TRP A 93 4.85 -29.30 -0.84
CA TRP A 93 5.95 -28.52 -1.42
C TRP A 93 5.98 -27.10 -0.85
N ALA A 94 4.85 -26.38 -0.85
CA ALA A 94 4.75 -25.02 -0.32
C ALA A 94 5.08 -24.98 1.18
N GLU A 95 4.63 -25.97 1.94
CA GLU A 95 4.93 -26.08 3.36
C GLU A 95 6.41 -26.25 3.68
N ASN A 96 7.13 -26.98 2.84
CA ASN A 96 8.55 -27.27 3.05
C ASN A 96 9.46 -26.17 2.51
N ASN A 97 9.11 -25.58 1.36
CA ASN A 97 9.99 -24.65 0.64
C ASN A 97 9.66 -23.18 0.91
N LEU A 98 8.38 -22.82 1.03
CA LEU A 98 7.96 -21.43 1.24
C LEU A 98 7.74 -21.12 2.73
N VAL A 99 6.92 -21.94 3.39
CA VAL A 99 6.50 -21.77 4.79
C VAL A 99 7.56 -22.32 5.75
N GLY A 100 8.29 -23.38 5.34
CA GLY A 100 9.26 -24.10 6.16
C GLY A 100 10.34 -23.18 6.77
N PRO A 101 11.02 -22.35 5.96
CA PRO A 101 12.01 -21.39 6.46
C PRO A 101 11.46 -20.37 7.46
N LEU A 102 10.15 -20.08 7.39
CA LEU A 102 9.48 -19.12 8.27
C LEU A 102 9.03 -19.74 9.60
N ARG A 103 9.01 -21.09 9.71
CA ARG A 103 8.59 -21.79 10.93
C ARG A 103 9.57 -21.56 12.09
N ILE A 104 9.04 -21.31 13.28
CA ILE A 104 9.85 -21.27 14.50
C ILE A 104 10.43 -22.67 14.76
N PRO A 105 11.75 -22.81 14.95
CA PRO A 105 12.35 -24.08 15.33
C PRO A 105 11.73 -24.62 16.63
N TRP A 106 11.36 -25.89 16.65
CA TRP A 106 10.70 -26.52 17.81
C TRP A 106 11.60 -26.59 19.06
N LYS A 107 12.94 -26.52 18.90
CA LYS A 107 13.96 -26.59 19.96
C LYS A 107 15.20 -25.75 19.62
N GLY A 108 16.04 -25.47 20.61
CA GLY A 108 17.36 -24.82 20.47
C GLY A 108 17.37 -23.31 20.69
N ASP A 109 18.55 -22.70 20.70
CA ASP A 109 18.75 -21.28 21.04
C ASP A 109 18.03 -20.33 20.08
N LYS A 110 17.88 -20.72 18.81
CA LYS A 110 17.08 -20.00 17.81
C LYS A 110 15.61 -19.87 18.24
N ARG A 111 15.03 -20.88 18.90
CA ARG A 111 13.66 -20.81 19.43
C ARG A 111 13.54 -19.73 20.51
N ASN A 112 14.50 -19.65 21.43
CA ASN A 112 14.45 -18.70 22.53
C ASN A 112 14.62 -17.26 22.03
N LYS A 113 15.53 -17.05 21.07
CA LYS A 113 15.69 -15.77 20.38
C LYS A 113 14.40 -15.34 19.68
N VAL A 114 13.78 -16.22 18.89
CA VAL A 114 12.51 -15.90 18.20
C VAL A 114 11.35 -15.72 19.18
N ARG A 115 11.34 -16.43 20.32
CA ARG A 115 10.35 -16.27 21.40
C ARG A 115 10.46 -14.90 22.09
N GLU A 116 11.66 -14.34 22.23
CA GLU A 116 11.89 -13.01 22.82
C GLU A 116 11.33 -11.86 21.97
N TYR A 117 11.27 -12.02 20.64
CA TYR A 117 10.68 -11.04 19.72
C TYR A 117 9.16 -11.19 19.51
N GLY A 118 8.52 -12.08 20.28
CA GLY A 118 7.13 -11.90 20.67
C GLY A 118 6.02 -12.27 19.69
N ASN A 119 6.28 -12.83 18.50
CA ASN A 119 5.17 -13.25 17.63
C ASN A 119 5.46 -14.61 16.94
N ALA A 120 4.53 -15.54 17.12
CA ALA A 120 4.70 -16.96 16.81
C ALA A 120 4.42 -17.28 15.33
N TYR A 121 5.26 -18.07 14.64
CA TYR A 121 4.87 -18.66 13.34
C TYR A 121 4.19 -20.02 13.54
N TYR A 122 2.87 -20.02 13.50
CA TYR A 122 2.05 -21.21 13.27
C TYR A 122 1.24 -20.98 11.99
N ALA A 123 1.01 -22.02 11.19
CA ALA A 123 0.08 -21.94 10.06
C ALA A 123 -1.28 -21.41 10.57
N GLY A 124 -1.68 -20.20 10.15
CA GLY A 124 -2.91 -19.53 10.59
C GLY A 124 -2.79 -18.57 11.79
N LYS A 125 -1.60 -18.25 12.31
CA LYS A 125 -1.39 -17.21 13.35
C LYS A 125 -0.13 -16.37 13.06
N VAL A 126 -0.18 -15.47 12.08
CA VAL A 126 1.00 -14.81 11.47
C VAL A 126 1.47 -13.54 12.25
N PRO A 127 2.79 -13.39 12.56
CA PRO A 127 3.52 -12.14 12.90
C PRO A 127 3.76 -11.25 11.67
N PRO A 128 4.09 -9.94 11.78
CA PRO A 128 4.04 -9.05 10.62
C PRO A 128 5.01 -9.51 9.53
N CYS A 129 4.46 -9.83 8.35
CA CYS A 129 5.09 -9.62 7.06
C CYS A 129 6.51 -10.25 6.91
N PRO A 130 6.59 -11.56 6.59
CA PRO A 130 7.79 -12.37 6.78
C PRO A 130 9.04 -11.97 5.99
N TRP A 131 8.92 -11.14 4.97
CA TRP A 131 10.04 -10.78 4.09
C TRP A 131 10.40 -9.31 4.17
N THR A 132 9.42 -8.41 4.05
CA THR A 132 9.64 -6.96 3.93
C THR A 132 9.24 -6.19 5.17
N GLY A 133 8.48 -6.80 6.09
CA GLY A 133 7.84 -6.05 7.18
C GLY A 133 6.56 -5.32 6.73
N PHE A 134 6.14 -5.44 5.46
CA PHE A 134 4.96 -4.80 4.90
C PHE A 134 3.81 -5.79 4.63
N TYR A 135 2.57 -5.39 4.95
CA TYR A 135 1.42 -6.29 5.04
C TYR A 135 1.09 -7.02 3.74
N ALA A 136 1.54 -6.50 2.60
CA ALA A 136 1.37 -7.13 1.30
C ALA A 136 2.06 -8.51 1.21
N ASP A 137 3.10 -8.78 2.01
CA ASP A 137 3.71 -10.11 2.12
C ASP A 137 2.65 -11.18 2.45
N ASP A 138 1.82 -10.88 3.45
CA ASP A 138 0.79 -11.81 3.94
C ASP A 138 -0.36 -11.94 2.94
N VAL A 139 -0.67 -10.87 2.22
CA VAL A 139 -1.68 -10.87 1.15
C VAL A 139 -1.26 -11.83 0.05
N PHE A 140 -0.02 -11.71 -0.46
CA PHE A 140 0.46 -12.56 -1.54
C PHE A 140 0.69 -14.00 -1.10
N LEU A 141 1.23 -14.21 0.10
CA LEU A 141 1.41 -15.55 0.66
C LEU A 141 0.06 -16.25 0.83
N SER A 142 -0.95 -15.54 1.35
CA SER A 142 -2.29 -16.08 1.51
C SER A 142 -2.93 -16.40 0.16
N ALA A 143 -2.82 -15.50 -0.83
CA ALA A 143 -3.35 -15.71 -2.17
C ALA A 143 -2.77 -16.98 -2.82
N PHE A 144 -1.44 -17.16 -2.75
CA PHE A 144 -0.77 -18.34 -3.28
C PHE A 144 -1.22 -19.63 -2.57
N LEU A 145 -1.18 -19.65 -1.23
CA LEU A 145 -1.54 -20.83 -0.45
C LEU A 145 -3.03 -21.18 -0.60
N ASP A 146 -3.90 -20.19 -0.75
CA ASP A 146 -5.32 -20.38 -1.00
C ASP A 146 -5.57 -21.02 -2.38
N ALA A 147 -4.86 -20.58 -3.42
CA ALA A 147 -4.92 -21.18 -4.75
C ALA A 147 -4.49 -22.65 -4.72
N VAL A 148 -3.37 -22.95 -4.05
CA VAL A 148 -2.89 -24.32 -3.84
C VAL A 148 -3.91 -25.16 -3.06
N ARG A 149 -4.50 -24.61 -1.98
CA ARG A 149 -5.55 -25.29 -1.18
C ARG A 149 -6.81 -25.57 -2.00
N LYS A 150 -7.15 -24.72 -2.97
CA LYS A 150 -8.24 -24.95 -3.93
C LYS A 150 -7.90 -26.00 -5.01
N GLY A 151 -6.72 -26.62 -4.94
CA GLY A 151 -6.31 -27.73 -5.77
C GLY A 151 -5.56 -27.34 -7.05
N LYS A 152 -5.21 -26.05 -7.20
CA LYS A 152 -4.44 -25.56 -8.35
C LYS A 152 -3.01 -26.12 -8.33
N SER A 153 -2.39 -26.14 -9.50
CA SER A 153 -0.98 -26.48 -9.59
C SER A 153 -0.11 -25.35 -9.03
N LEU A 154 1.17 -25.62 -8.72
CA LEU A 154 2.09 -24.56 -8.30
C LEU A 154 2.26 -23.49 -9.39
N ASN A 155 2.30 -23.92 -10.66
CA ASN A 155 2.30 -22.99 -11.80
C ASN A 155 1.04 -22.13 -11.82
N ASP A 156 -0.15 -22.74 -11.79
CA ASP A 156 -1.41 -21.99 -11.85
C ASP A 156 -1.56 -21.03 -10.66
N ALA A 157 -1.17 -21.46 -9.46
CA ALA A 157 -1.19 -20.63 -8.26
C ALA A 157 -0.24 -19.43 -8.35
N ALA A 158 0.97 -19.61 -8.90
CA ALA A 158 1.89 -18.50 -9.12
C ALA A 158 1.37 -17.51 -10.17
N GLN A 159 0.73 -18.00 -11.25
CA GLN A 159 0.14 -17.15 -12.28
C GLN A 159 -1.02 -16.27 -11.79
N GLU A 160 -1.55 -16.52 -10.59
CA GLU A 160 -2.55 -15.66 -9.96
C GLU A 160 -1.97 -14.51 -9.13
N LEU A 161 -0.69 -14.57 -8.75
CA LEU A 161 -0.05 -13.53 -7.97
C LEU A 161 -0.10 -12.15 -8.63
N PRO A 162 0.10 -11.98 -9.96
CA PRO A 162 -0.09 -10.69 -10.62
C PRO A 162 -1.50 -10.12 -10.44
N ALA A 163 -2.53 -10.98 -10.44
CA ALA A 163 -3.91 -10.54 -10.22
C ALA A 163 -4.12 -10.09 -8.76
N ALA A 164 -3.55 -10.81 -7.80
CA ALA A 164 -3.56 -10.40 -6.39
C ALA A 164 -2.82 -9.07 -6.16
N PHE A 165 -1.68 -8.86 -6.82
CA PHE A 165 -0.94 -7.60 -6.79
C PHE A 165 -1.76 -6.44 -7.35
N ARG A 166 -2.35 -6.59 -8.54
CA ARG A 166 -3.21 -5.57 -9.15
C ARG A 166 -4.43 -5.24 -8.30
N GLU A 167 -5.05 -6.25 -7.71
CA GLU A 167 -6.19 -6.07 -6.81
C GLU A 167 -5.79 -5.33 -5.53
N LEU A 168 -4.62 -5.63 -4.95
CA LEU A 168 -4.13 -4.91 -3.79
C LEU A 168 -3.85 -3.43 -4.09
N VAL A 169 -3.17 -3.16 -5.20
CA VAL A 169 -2.90 -1.79 -5.68
C VAL A 169 -4.20 -1.03 -5.90
N ARG A 170 -5.22 -1.67 -6.46
CA ARG A 170 -6.55 -1.08 -6.65
C ARG A 170 -7.22 -0.73 -5.31
N GLN A 171 -7.19 -1.65 -4.34
CA GLN A 171 -7.77 -1.42 -3.01
C GLN A 171 -7.08 -0.26 -2.28
N GLU A 172 -5.75 -0.18 -2.35
CA GLU A 172 -4.97 0.94 -1.79
C GLU A 172 -5.31 2.26 -2.48
N TRP A 173 -5.47 2.28 -3.81
CA TRP A 173 -5.94 3.45 -4.54
C TRP A 173 -7.34 3.90 -4.10
N ASP A 174 -8.29 2.96 -4.02
CA ASP A 174 -9.66 3.24 -3.60
C ASP A 174 -9.68 3.83 -2.18
N GLN A 175 -8.88 3.28 -1.27
CA GLN A 175 -8.76 3.80 0.10
C GLN A 175 -8.09 5.17 0.12
N TYR A 176 -6.95 5.34 -0.54
CA TYR A 176 -6.18 6.58 -0.57
C TYR A 176 -6.97 7.75 -1.16
N LEU A 177 -7.83 7.47 -2.15
CA LEU A 177 -8.71 8.44 -2.81
C LEU A 177 -10.12 8.54 -2.19
N SER A 178 -10.42 7.74 -1.16
CA SER A 178 -11.71 7.81 -0.50
C SER A 178 -11.92 9.17 0.16
N GLU A 179 -13.15 9.69 0.07
CA GLU A 179 -13.51 10.96 0.73
C GLU A 179 -13.24 10.90 2.24
N GLU A 180 -13.51 9.76 2.88
CA GLU A 180 -13.25 9.55 4.31
C GLU A 180 -11.77 9.72 4.66
N THR A 181 -10.87 9.10 3.90
CA THR A 181 -9.42 9.21 4.13
C THR A 181 -8.92 10.62 3.87
N ILE A 182 -9.33 11.24 2.76
CA ILE A 182 -8.96 12.62 2.43
C ILE A 182 -9.40 13.58 3.54
N ARG A 183 -10.65 13.46 3.98
CA ARG A 183 -11.22 14.30 5.05
C ARG A 183 -10.44 14.12 6.36
N GLY A 184 -10.20 12.87 6.76
CA GLY A 184 -9.43 12.54 7.96
C GLY A 184 -8.03 13.14 7.93
N ASP A 185 -7.34 13.03 6.79
CA ASP A 185 -5.99 13.60 6.62
C ASP A 185 -6.00 15.14 6.70
N LEU A 186 -6.96 15.81 6.05
CA LEU A 186 -7.08 17.27 6.09
C LEU A 186 -7.35 17.78 7.52
N GLU A 187 -8.13 17.04 8.29
CA GLU A 187 -8.41 17.36 9.70
C GLU A 187 -7.17 17.15 10.59
N GLN A 188 -6.45 16.05 10.41
CA GLN A 188 -5.30 15.69 11.24
C GLN A 188 -4.06 16.53 10.95
N THR A 189 -3.80 16.84 9.68
CA THR A 189 -2.60 17.59 9.26
C THR A 189 -2.66 19.07 9.61
N GLY A 190 -3.80 19.58 10.06
CA GLY A 190 -4.00 21.01 10.30
C GLY A 190 -3.95 21.83 9.01
N ALA A 191 -4.45 21.24 7.91
CA ALA A 191 -4.46 21.86 6.60
C ALA A 191 -5.16 23.24 6.62
N GLU A 192 -4.50 24.22 6.02
CA GLU A 192 -4.94 25.61 5.95
C GLU A 192 -5.69 25.91 4.65
N PHE A 193 -6.80 26.64 4.79
CA PHE A 193 -7.73 26.99 3.71
C PHE A 193 -8.21 28.44 3.80
N LEU A 194 -8.66 28.97 2.68
CA LEU A 194 -9.50 30.17 2.62
C LEU A 194 -10.96 29.78 2.89
N GLU A 195 -11.82 30.76 3.19
CA GLU A 195 -13.26 30.54 3.42
C GLU A 195 -13.93 29.75 2.27
N SER A 196 -13.46 29.93 1.04
CA SER A 196 -13.93 29.22 -0.15
C SER A 196 -13.55 27.73 -0.22
N GLY A 197 -12.70 27.25 0.67
CA GLY A 197 -12.12 25.89 0.63
C GLY A 197 -10.89 25.76 -0.27
N ALA A 198 -10.41 26.84 -0.88
CA ALA A 198 -9.16 26.83 -1.64
C ALA A 198 -7.92 26.90 -0.73
N ARG A 199 -6.82 26.25 -1.14
CA ARG A 199 -5.53 26.39 -0.44
C ARG A 199 -4.98 27.83 -0.62
N PRO A 200 -4.43 28.48 0.42
CA PRO A 200 -3.94 29.85 0.32
C PRO A 200 -2.87 30.09 -0.76
N TRP A 201 -2.07 29.06 -1.07
CA TRP A 201 -0.96 29.12 -2.04
C TRP A 201 -1.35 28.70 -3.47
N ALA A 202 -2.48 28.01 -3.67
CA ALA A 202 -2.90 27.52 -5.00
C ALA A 202 -3.31 28.63 -5.99
N MET A 203 -3.47 29.87 -5.51
CA MET A 203 -3.85 31.02 -6.35
C MET A 203 -2.65 31.73 -6.99
N SER A 204 -1.41 31.27 -6.75
CA SER A 204 -0.20 31.86 -7.33
C SER A 204 0.15 31.33 -8.72
N GLU A 205 -0.53 30.27 -9.19
CA GLU A 205 -0.19 29.55 -10.43
C GLU A 205 -1.24 29.62 -11.54
N PHE A 206 -2.27 30.48 -11.44
CA PHE A 206 -3.17 30.71 -12.57
C PHE A 206 -2.54 31.75 -13.52
N PRO A 207 -2.00 31.36 -14.71
CA PRO A 207 -1.86 32.33 -15.78
C PRO A 207 -3.26 32.79 -16.17
N ARG A 208 -3.44 34.12 -16.27
CA ARG A 208 -4.69 34.77 -16.65
C ARG A 208 -5.17 34.34 -18.03
#